data_AF-H6PTX2-F1
#
_entry.id   AF-H6PTX2-F1
#
_cell.length_a   1.000
_cell.length_b   1.000
_cell.length_c   1.000
_cell.angle_alpha   90.00
_cell.angle_beta   90.00
_cell.angle_gamma   90.00
#
_symmetry.space_group_name_H-M   'P 1'
#
loop_
_entity.id
_entity.type
_entity.pdbx_description
1 polymer ?
#
loop_
_entity_poly.entity_id
_entity_poly.type
_entity_poly.pdbx_seq_one_letter_code
_entity_poly.pdbx_strand_id
1 'polypeptide(L)'
;MSIAIEEVITKLTNFVYCFQIKRASGEELNLTNSDHAINSEERVFLPKSSLDLKEAEFNDSAQNHIIIEGIFEENGYYTAVKLYSAKSF
;
A
#
# COMPACT_ATOMS: atom_id res chain seq x y z
N MET A 1 11.42 -22.91 -12.57
CA MET A 1 11.17 -23.31 -11.17
C MET A 1 10.28 -22.22 -10.57
N SER A 2 8.96 -22.41 -10.66
CA SER A 2 7.98 -21.50 -10.07
C SER A 2 7.75 -21.96 -8.65
N ILE A 3 8.16 -21.16 -7.67
CA ILE A 3 7.62 -21.34 -6.32
C ILE A 3 6.21 -20.76 -6.41
N ALA A 4 5.20 -21.61 -6.20
CA ALA A 4 3.82 -21.15 -6.11
C ALA A 4 3.78 -20.08 -5.02
N ILE A 5 3.39 -18.86 -5.37
CA ILE A 5 3.35 -17.71 -4.46
C ILE A 5 2.57 -18.06 -3.18
N GLU A 6 1.54 -18.90 -3.29
CA GLU A 6 0.80 -19.47 -2.15
C GLU A 6 1.70 -20.19 -1.11
N GLU A 7 2.72 -20.94 -1.55
CA GLU A 7 3.57 -21.72 -0.66
C GLU A 7 4.57 -20.84 0.13
N VAL A 8 4.89 -19.65 -0.41
CA VAL A 8 5.72 -18.63 0.27
C VAL A 8 4.87 -17.82 1.24
N ILE A 9 3.65 -17.45 0.83
CA ILE A 9 2.72 -16.67 1.64
C ILE A 9 2.32 -17.43 2.91
N THR A 10 2.08 -18.74 2.81
CA THR A 10 1.61 -19.56 3.94
C THR A 10 2.65 -19.81 5.04
N LYS A 11 3.95 -19.56 4.78
CA LYS A 11 5.04 -19.83 5.74
C LYS A 11 5.64 -18.57 6.39
N LEU A 12 5.26 -17.37 5.93
CA LEU A 12 5.82 -16.11 6.39
C LEU A 12 4.68 -15.19 6.83
N THR A 13 4.68 -14.76 8.09
CA THR A 13 3.58 -13.97 8.66
C THR A 13 3.75 -12.46 8.49
N ASN A 14 4.91 -11.99 8.02
CA ASN A 14 5.29 -10.58 8.05
C ASN A 14 5.83 -10.14 6.68
N PHE A 15 4.96 -10.03 5.68
CA PHE A 15 5.34 -9.46 4.40
C PHE A 15 5.30 -7.93 4.43
N VAL A 16 6.35 -7.34 3.88
CA VAL A 16 6.38 -5.93 3.55
C VAL A 16 6.18 -5.78 2.06
N TYR A 17 5.22 -4.95 1.69
CA TYR A 17 4.82 -4.67 0.32
C TYR A 17 5.21 -3.25 -0.07
N CYS A 18 5.72 -3.12 -1.29
CA CYS A 18 5.98 -1.86 -1.96
C CYS A 18 5.01 -1.73 -3.12
N PHE A 19 4.17 -0.70 -3.08
CA PHE A 19 3.13 -0.41 -4.06
C PHE A 19 3.57 0.74 -4.94
N GLN A 20 3.64 0.51 -6.25
CA GLN A 20 3.72 1.58 -7.24
C GLN A 20 2.32 1.78 -7.83
N ILE A 21 1.75 2.96 -7.62
CA ILE A 21 0.37 3.28 -8.02
C ILE A 21 0.42 4.44 -9.01
N LYS A 22 0.07 4.16 -10.25
CA LYS A 22 -0.01 5.17 -11.31
C LYS A 22 -1.44 5.70 -11.43
N ARG A 23 -1.65 6.96 -11.09
CA ARG A 23 -2.94 7.63 -11.20
C ARG A 23 -3.22 8.00 -12.66
N ALA A 24 -4.50 8.15 -13.00
CA ALA A 24 -4.93 8.60 -14.34
C ALA A 24 -4.40 10.00 -14.69
N SER A 25 -4.07 10.83 -13.70
CA SER A 25 -3.39 12.12 -13.86
C SER A 25 -1.95 12.02 -14.35
N GLY A 26 -1.35 10.82 -14.33
CA GLY A 26 0.06 10.59 -14.62
C GLY A 26 0.98 10.66 -13.39
N GLU A 27 0.45 11.06 -12.23
CA GLU A 27 1.16 11.02 -10.95
C GLU A 27 1.44 9.56 -10.56
N GLU A 28 2.66 9.30 -10.07
CA GLU A 28 3.07 7.99 -9.57
C GLU A 28 3.33 8.07 -8.06
N LEU A 29 2.66 7.22 -7.30
CA LEU A 29 2.82 7.09 -5.86
C LEU A 29 3.63 5.83 -5.57
N ASN A 30 4.73 5.99 -4.84
CA ASN A 30 5.53 4.88 -4.34
C ASN A 30 5.30 4.76 -2.83
N LEU A 31 4.52 3.76 -2.41
CA LEU A 31 4.05 3.63 -1.04
C LEU A 31 4.41 2.25 -0.47
N THR A 32 4.59 2.14 0.85
CA THR A 32 4.84 0.84 1.50
C THR A 32 4.00 0.66 2.76
N ASN A 33 3.68 -0.59 3.09
CA ASN A 33 3.07 -0.97 4.38
C ASN A 33 4.09 -1.01 5.53
N SER A 34 5.38 -0.78 5.24
CA SER A 34 6.42 -0.66 6.24
C SER A 34 6.25 0.61 7.10
N ASP A 35 6.75 0.56 8.33
CA ASP A 35 6.85 1.72 9.23
C ASP A 35 7.99 2.67 8.84
N HIS A 36 8.90 2.23 7.98
CA HIS A 36 10.03 3.00 7.47
C HIS A 36 10.06 3.07 5.95
N ALA A 37 10.73 4.10 5.42
CA ALA A 37 10.92 4.23 3.99
C ALA A 37 11.81 3.11 3.45
N ILE A 38 11.45 2.60 2.28
CA ILE A 38 12.22 1.56 1.59
C ILE A 38 12.82 2.15 0.32
N ASN A 39 14.15 2.09 0.25
CA ASN A 39 14.87 2.43 -0.97
C ASN A 39 15.02 1.15 -1.79
N SER A 40 14.44 1.13 -2.99
CA SER A 40 14.58 0.02 -3.93
C SER A 40 14.97 0.58 -5.29
N GLU A 41 16.15 0.19 -5.77
CA GLU A 41 16.75 0.70 -7.01
C GLU A 41 16.81 2.24 -7.04
N GLU A 42 16.05 2.87 -7.94
CA GLU A 42 15.98 4.33 -8.12
C GLU A 42 14.74 4.95 -7.48
N ARG A 43 14.02 4.21 -6.63
CA ARG A 43 12.76 4.65 -6.02
C ARG A 43 12.81 4.61 -4.51
N VAL A 44 12.13 5.60 -3.92
CA VAL A 44 11.86 5.67 -2.49
C VAL A 44 10.37 5.38 -2.28
N PHE A 45 10.08 4.30 -1.59
CA PHE A 45 8.71 3.98 -1.16
C PHE A 45 8.48 4.60 0.20
N LEU A 46 7.48 5.48 0.28
CA LEU A 46 7.19 6.24 1.48
C LEU A 46 6.32 5.42 2.43
N PRO A 47 6.67 5.39 3.74
CA PRO A 47 5.76 4.93 4.77
C PRO A 47 4.69 6.02 4.97
N LYS A 48 3.64 5.74 5.75
CA LYS A 48 2.50 6.64 6.12
C LYS A 48 1.20 6.46 5.35
N SER A 49 1.15 5.57 4.38
CA SER A 49 -0.10 5.25 3.68
C SER A 49 -1.02 4.35 4.49
N SER A 50 -0.53 3.64 5.52
CA SER A 50 -1.25 2.51 6.12
C SER A 50 -1.79 1.53 5.07
N LEU A 51 -1.12 1.46 3.91
CA LEU A 51 -1.52 0.54 2.85
C LEU A 51 -1.30 -0.88 3.34
N ASP A 52 -2.25 -1.75 3.10
CA ASP A 52 -2.14 -3.16 3.43
C ASP A 52 -2.78 -3.99 2.31
N LEU A 53 -2.14 -5.12 2.01
CA LEU A 53 -2.64 -6.08 1.02
C LEU A 53 -3.54 -7.08 1.73
N LYS A 54 -4.86 -6.97 1.52
CA LYS A 54 -5.84 -7.86 2.17
C LYS A 54 -6.02 -9.16 1.40
N GLU A 55 -6.10 -9.04 0.08
CA GLU A 55 -6.37 -10.16 -0.80
C GLU A 55 -5.62 -9.98 -2.12
N ALA A 56 -5.07 -11.07 -2.64
CA ALA A 56 -4.42 -11.10 -3.92
C ALA A 56 -4.64 -12.47 -4.56
N GLU A 57 -5.56 -12.54 -5.51
CA GLU A 57 -5.81 -13.70 -6.35
C GLU A 57 -5.23 -13.43 -7.74
N PHE A 58 -4.20 -14.18 -8.10
CA PHE A 58 -3.57 -14.11 -9.41
C PHE A 58 -4.03 -15.31 -10.23
N ASN A 59 -4.73 -15.06 -11.34
CA ASN A 59 -5.12 -16.12 -12.27
C ASN A 59 -4.36 -16.01 -13.58
N ASP A 60 -4.21 -17.13 -14.26
CA ASP A 60 -3.52 -17.25 -15.54
C ASP A 60 -4.40 -16.84 -16.74
N SER A 61 -5.67 -16.49 -16.49
CA SER A 61 -6.72 -16.62 -17.51
C SER A 61 -7.58 -15.38 -17.80
N ALA A 62 -7.59 -14.31 -16.98
CA ALA A 62 -8.21 -13.04 -17.44
C ALA A 62 -7.93 -11.79 -16.59
N GLN A 63 -8.06 -11.87 -15.26
CA GLN A 63 -8.07 -10.71 -14.37
C GLN A 63 -7.60 -11.09 -12.97
N ASN A 64 -6.54 -10.45 -12.50
CA ASN A 64 -6.13 -10.56 -11.11
C ASN A 64 -7.11 -9.78 -10.22
N HIS A 65 -7.49 -10.37 -9.08
CA HIS A 65 -8.25 -9.69 -8.05
C HIS A 65 -7.28 -9.25 -6.96
N ILE A 66 -7.18 -7.96 -6.69
CA ILE A 66 -6.33 -7.43 -5.62
C ILE A 66 -7.14 -6.46 -4.78
N ILE A 67 -7.22 -6.69 -3.47
CA ILE A 67 -7.83 -5.78 -2.49
C ILE A 67 -6.71 -5.15 -1.67
N ILE A 68 -6.59 -3.83 -1.79
CA ILE A 68 -5.62 -3.02 -1.06
C ILE A 68 -6.41 -1.98 -0.26
N GLU A 69 -6.14 -1.88 1.04
CA GLU A 69 -6.76 -0.90 1.92
C GLU A 69 -5.71 0.09 2.40
N GLY A 70 -6.05 1.38 2.50
CA GLY A 70 -5.15 2.39 3.03
C GLY A 70 -5.41 3.79 2.49
N ILE A 71 -4.45 4.67 2.74
CA ILE A 71 -4.41 6.06 2.28
C ILE A 71 -3.51 6.11 1.04
N PHE A 72 -4.12 6.39 -0.11
CA PHE A 72 -3.45 6.42 -1.40
C PHE A 72 -2.81 7.79 -1.68
N GLU A 73 -1.98 8.30 -0.78
CA GLU A 73 -1.32 9.62 -0.87
C GLU A 73 0.09 9.58 -0.24
N GLU A 74 1.05 10.33 -0.81
CA GLU A 74 2.45 10.37 -0.31
C GLU A 74 2.56 10.88 1.13
N ASN A 75 1.65 11.78 1.53
CA ASN A 75 1.68 12.41 2.85
C ASN A 75 0.81 11.70 3.90
N GLY A 76 0.13 10.60 3.55
CA GLY A 76 -0.62 9.80 4.54
C GLY A 76 -1.69 10.59 5.31
N TYR A 77 -1.80 10.35 6.62
CA TYR A 77 -2.66 11.07 7.59
C TYR A 77 -2.34 12.57 7.72
N TYR A 78 -2.40 13.34 6.64
CA TYR A 78 -2.54 14.79 6.70
C TYR A 78 -3.96 15.16 6.30
N THR A 79 -4.92 14.70 7.10
CA THR A 79 -6.05 15.57 7.33
C THR A 79 -5.52 16.76 8.12
N ALA A 80 -5.53 17.94 7.50
CA ALA A 80 -5.69 19.20 8.20
C ALA A 80 -7.04 19.25 8.93
N VAL A 81 -7.43 18.19 9.64
CA VAL A 81 -8.48 18.25 10.66
C VAL A 81 -7.80 18.93 11.85
N LYS A 82 -7.83 20.25 11.82
CA LYS A 82 -8.01 21.00 13.04
C LYS A 82 -9.20 20.38 13.77
N LEU A 83 -8.96 19.56 14.78
CA LEU A 83 -9.94 19.27 15.82
C LEU A 83 -10.13 20.55 16.65
N TYR A 84 -10.76 21.57 16.07
CA TYR A 84 -11.35 22.73 16.74
C TYR A 84 -12.74 22.90 16.13
N SER A 85 -13.86 23.03 16.83
CA SER A 85 -14.34 22.76 18.19
C SER A 85 -15.81 23.14 18.13
N ALA A 86 -16.71 22.42 18.80
CA ALA A 86 -17.93 23.04 19.31
C ALA A 86 -18.24 22.50 20.71
N LYS A 87 -17.62 23.11 21.72
CA LYS A 87 -18.36 23.40 22.95
C LYS A 87 -19.31 24.59 22.69
N SER A 88 -20.40 24.59 23.46
CA SER A 88 -21.44 25.63 23.71
C SER A 88 -22.52 25.87 22.65
N PHE A 89 -23.74 25.38 22.94
CA PHE A 89 -24.74 26.19 23.64
C PHE A 89 -25.08 25.52 24.97
#